data_AF-A0A4S4BAL9-F1
#
_entry.id   AF-A0A4S4BAL9-F1
#
_cell.length_a   1.000
_cell.length_b   1.000
_cell.length_c   1.000
_cell.angle_alpha   90.00
_cell.angle_beta   90.00
_cell.angle_gamma   90.00
#
_symmetry.space_group_name_H-M   'P 1'
#
loop_
_entity.id
_entity.type
_entity.pdbx_description
1 polymer ?
#
loop_
_entity_poly.entity_id
_entity_poly.type
_entity_poly.pdbx_seq_one_letter_code
_entity_poly.pdbx_strand_id
1 'polypeptide(L)'
;MTSQSVPQSHLQSHLLLTAQAEKCAHCGRPLIRPGTVVPYLGVLGPECKTKFTALLMLVAEVELLQFNVDDEGSQRLAHGIAGTLTRIGFEVRKRVDVRKGILWLDVSSRRATKRGNDMVKTWEQVRAEFEQRLQLAAAERELHSGASA
;
A
#
# COMPACT_ATOMS: atom_id res chain seq x y z
N MET A 1 -38.61 15.61 -8.59
CA MET A 1 -37.28 15.23 -9.14
C MET A 1 -36.42 14.74 -7.99
N THR A 2 -36.25 13.43 -7.86
CA THR A 2 -35.60 12.77 -6.73
C THR A 2 -34.09 12.77 -6.93
N SER A 3 -33.38 13.63 -6.18
CA SER A 3 -31.93 13.57 -6.00
C SER A 3 -31.55 12.22 -5.39
N GLN A 4 -31.04 11.30 -6.21
CA GLN A 4 -30.39 10.10 -5.70
C GLN A 4 -28.96 10.47 -5.30
N SER A 5 -28.79 10.67 -3.99
CA SER A 5 -27.50 10.73 -3.31
C SER A 5 -26.66 9.50 -3.68
N VAL A 6 -25.42 9.74 -4.09
CA VAL A 6 -24.38 8.69 -4.18
C VAL A 6 -24.36 7.93 -2.85
N PRO A 7 -24.34 6.59 -2.84
CA PRO A 7 -24.32 5.84 -1.59
C PRO A 7 -23.06 6.23 -0.79
N GLN A 8 -23.27 6.99 0.29
CA GLN A 8 -22.24 7.40 1.27
C GLN A 8 -21.58 6.20 1.99
N SER A 9 -22.01 4.97 1.71
CA SER A 9 -21.56 3.75 2.41
C SER A 9 -20.12 3.33 2.09
N HIS A 10 -19.43 3.95 1.12
CA HIS A 10 -18.01 3.67 0.85
C HIS A 10 -17.04 4.61 1.58
N LEU A 11 -17.51 5.74 2.11
CA LEU A 11 -16.65 6.76 2.75
C LEU A 11 -16.36 6.48 4.23
N GLN A 12 -17.01 5.49 4.85
CA GLN A 12 -16.95 5.26 6.30
C GLN A 12 -15.71 4.47 6.80
N SER A 13 -14.79 4.03 5.94
CA SER A 13 -13.83 2.97 6.32
C SER A 13 -12.38 3.41 6.60
N HIS A 14 -12.05 4.71 6.58
CA HIS A 14 -10.70 5.19 6.97
C HIS A 14 -10.63 5.71 8.40
N LEU A 15 -11.69 5.55 9.19
CA LEU A 15 -11.52 5.49 10.65
C LEU A 15 -10.57 4.33 10.91
N LEU A 16 -9.38 4.64 11.42
CA LEU A 16 -8.32 3.69 11.76
C LEU A 16 -8.88 2.62 12.71
N LEU A 17 -9.48 1.60 12.12
CA LEU A 17 -10.11 0.49 12.81
C LEU A 17 -9.04 -0.17 13.67
N THR A 18 -9.37 -0.45 14.91
CA THR A 18 -8.50 -1.23 15.77
C THR A 18 -8.96 -2.68 15.75
N ALA A 19 -8.00 -3.60 15.73
CA ALA A 19 -8.28 -5.03 15.78
C ALA A 19 -7.29 -5.74 16.70
N GLN A 20 -7.75 -6.82 17.32
CA GLN A 20 -6.89 -7.71 18.09
C GLN A 20 -6.04 -8.56 17.15
N ALA A 21 -4.75 -8.65 17.44
CA ALA A 21 -3.82 -9.56 16.79
C ALA A 21 -2.68 -9.87 17.75
N GLU A 22 -2.09 -11.07 17.66
CA GLU A 22 -0.99 -11.47 18.55
C GLU A 22 0.29 -10.68 18.29
N LYS A 23 0.53 -10.30 17.03
CA LYS A 23 1.76 -9.66 16.55
C LYS A 23 1.48 -8.60 15.50
N CYS A 24 2.38 -7.63 15.41
CA CYS A 24 2.39 -6.63 14.35
C CYS A 24 2.68 -7.32 13.02
N ALA A 25 1.79 -7.14 12.04
CA ALA A 25 1.91 -7.80 10.75
C ALA A 25 3.13 -7.32 9.92
N HIS A 26 3.68 -6.14 10.21
CA HIS A 26 4.90 -5.65 9.54
C HIS A 26 6.20 -6.14 10.21
N CYS A 27 6.33 -5.94 11.52
CA CYS A 27 7.60 -6.16 12.23
C CYS A 27 7.65 -7.43 13.09
N GLY A 28 6.56 -8.20 13.16
CA GLY A 28 6.47 -9.44 13.94
C GLY A 28 6.45 -9.26 15.47
N ARG A 29 6.64 -8.04 15.99
CA ARG A 29 6.65 -7.78 17.43
C ARG A 29 5.29 -8.06 18.06
N PRO A 30 5.22 -8.66 19.27
CA PRO A 30 3.96 -8.90 19.98
C PRO A 30 3.17 -7.61 20.20
N LEU A 31 1.85 -7.68 20.08
CA LEU A 31 0.95 -6.57 20.39
C LEU A 31 0.33 -6.77 21.76
N ILE A 32 0.60 -5.81 22.67
CA ILE A 32 0.04 -5.80 24.04
C ILE A 32 -1.36 -5.17 24.05
N ARG A 33 -1.70 -4.40 23.01
CA ARG A 33 -2.97 -3.68 22.85
C ARG A 33 -3.47 -3.89 21.40
N PRO A 34 -4.77 -3.70 21.13
CA PRO A 34 -5.30 -3.73 19.77
C PRO A 34 -4.45 -2.85 18.83
N GLY A 35 -4.02 -3.43 17.72
CA GLY A 35 -3.27 -2.72 16.71
C GLY A 35 -4.20 -1.97 15.76
N THR A 36 -3.62 -1.08 14.95
CA THR A 36 -4.36 -0.38 13.90
C THR A 36 -4.43 -1.24 12.66
N VAL A 37 -5.64 -1.51 12.18
CA VAL A 37 -5.88 -2.15 10.90
C VAL A 37 -5.42 -1.17 9.82
N VAL A 38 -4.34 -1.54 9.15
CA VAL A 38 -3.86 -0.84 7.98
C VAL A 38 -4.20 -1.73 6.79
N PRO A 39 -5.04 -1.26 5.83
CA PRO A 39 -5.25 -1.97 4.58
C PRO A 39 -3.93 -2.47 4.00
N TYR A 40 -3.93 -3.66 3.41
CA TYR A 40 -2.77 -4.33 2.78
C TYR A 40 -1.62 -4.76 3.69
N LEU A 41 -1.49 -4.17 4.88
CA LEU A 41 -0.40 -4.46 5.82
C LEU A 41 -0.87 -5.35 6.98
N GLY A 42 -2.17 -5.38 7.28
CA GLY A 42 -2.73 -6.11 8.42
C GLY A 42 -2.74 -5.26 9.69
N VAL A 43 -2.75 -5.92 10.85
CA VAL A 43 -2.80 -5.22 12.14
C VAL A 43 -1.40 -4.74 12.51
N LEU A 44 -1.22 -3.43 12.58
CA LEU A 44 0.07 -2.80 12.90
C LEU A 44 0.12 -2.27 14.33
N GLY A 45 1.28 -2.47 14.96
CA GLY A 45 1.63 -1.80 16.21
C GLY A 45 1.87 -0.30 16.02
N PRO A 46 1.92 0.47 17.12
CA PRO A 46 1.95 1.93 17.09
C PRO A 46 3.14 2.51 16.31
N GLU A 47 4.34 1.93 16.46
CA GLU A 47 5.53 2.37 15.72
C GLU A 47 5.41 2.13 14.22
N CYS A 48 4.85 0.98 13.83
CA CYS A 48 4.71 0.61 12.42
C CYS A 48 3.58 1.41 11.76
N LYS A 49 2.47 1.65 12.46
CA LYS A 49 1.39 2.53 12.00
C LYS A 49 1.94 3.86 11.50
N THR A 50 2.77 4.54 12.29
CA THR A 50 3.35 5.84 11.92
C THR A 50 4.14 5.80 10.61
N LYS A 51 4.87 4.69 10.35
CA LYS A 51 5.62 4.51 9.10
C LYS A 51 4.72 4.41 7.86
N PHE A 52 3.51 3.89 8.03
CA PHE A 52 2.57 3.69 6.92
C PHE A 52 1.44 4.71 6.87
N THR A 53 1.38 5.67 7.80
CA THR A 53 0.38 6.75 7.82
C THR A 53 0.38 7.55 6.52
N ALA A 54 1.55 7.88 5.96
CA ALA A 54 1.62 8.63 4.70
C ALA A 54 1.03 7.85 3.52
N LEU A 55 1.22 6.53 3.48
CA LEU A 55 0.62 5.66 2.46
C LEU A 55 -0.90 5.59 2.64
N LEU A 56 -1.38 5.50 3.87
CA LEU A 56 -2.81 5.52 4.20
C LEU A 56 -3.48 6.81 3.74
N MET A 57 -2.87 7.95 4.04
CA MET A 57 -3.36 9.26 3.61
C MET A 57 -3.39 9.37 2.09
N LEU A 58 -2.32 8.94 1.41
CA LEU A 58 -2.26 8.97 -0.05
C LEU A 58 -3.37 8.13 -0.71
N VAL A 59 -3.63 6.92 -0.19
CA VAL A 59 -4.70 6.06 -0.72
C VAL A 59 -6.07 6.70 -0.50
N ALA A 60 -6.33 7.24 0.70
CA ALA A 60 -7.58 7.93 1.01
C ALA A 60 -7.78 9.18 0.14
N GLU A 61 -6.72 9.94 -0.12
CA GLU A 61 -6.78 11.10 -1.03
C GLU A 61 -7.11 10.66 -2.46
N VAL A 62 -6.47 9.61 -2.97
CA VAL A 62 -6.74 9.11 -4.34
C VAL A 62 -8.16 8.60 -4.51
N GLU A 63 -8.72 7.90 -3.52
CA GLU A 63 -10.10 7.41 -3.57
C GLU A 63 -11.15 8.55 -3.62
N LEU A 64 -10.77 9.75 -3.17
CA LEU A 64 -11.62 10.94 -3.21
C LEU A 64 -11.49 11.76 -4.50
N LEU A 65 -10.47 11.47 -5.32
CA LEU A 65 -10.24 12.21 -6.56
C LEU A 65 -11.29 11.87 -7.63
N GLN A 66 -11.83 12.93 -8.21
CA GLN A 66 -12.69 12.88 -9.38
C GLN A 66 -11.98 13.59 -10.53
N PHE A 67 -12.03 12.96 -11.69
CA PHE A 67 -11.37 13.38 -12.91
C PHE A 67 -12.45 13.67 -13.96
N ASN A 68 -12.26 14.72 -14.75
CA ASN A 68 -13.16 15.00 -15.85
C ASN A 68 -12.87 14.03 -17.02
N VAL A 69 -13.91 13.39 -17.56
CA VAL A 69 -13.80 12.46 -18.68
C VAL A 69 -13.49 13.18 -19.99
N ASP A 70 -13.94 14.43 -20.16
CA ASP A 70 -13.74 15.17 -21.41
C ASP A 70 -12.39 15.90 -21.47
N ASP A 71 -11.63 15.89 -20.36
CA ASP A 71 -10.32 16.51 -20.27
C ASP A 71 -9.19 15.48 -20.36
N GLU A 72 -8.39 15.56 -21.43
CA GLU A 72 -7.22 14.69 -21.63
C GLU A 72 -6.19 14.81 -20.50
N GLY A 73 -6.04 15.99 -19.89
CA GLY A 73 -5.14 16.19 -18.76
C GLY A 73 -5.54 15.33 -17.56
N SER A 74 -6.81 15.40 -17.19
CA SER A 74 -7.44 14.62 -16.13
C SER A 74 -7.35 13.12 -16.40
N GLN A 75 -7.61 12.69 -17.63
CA GLN A 75 -7.47 11.28 -18.01
C GLN A 75 -6.02 10.77 -17.92
N ARG A 76 -5.04 11.58 -18.37
CA ARG A 76 -3.61 11.25 -18.24
C ARG A 76 -3.18 11.16 -16.79
N LEU A 77 -3.61 12.10 -15.95
CA LEU A 77 -3.32 12.10 -14.52
C LEU A 77 -3.91 10.85 -13.84
N ALA A 78 -5.18 10.55 -14.09
CA ALA A 78 -5.82 9.34 -13.58
C ALA A 78 -5.10 8.06 -14.04
N HIS A 79 -4.64 8.02 -15.30
CA HIS A 79 -3.84 6.90 -15.81
C HIS A 79 -2.49 6.78 -15.08
N GLY A 80 -1.77 7.88 -14.88
CA GLY A 80 -0.48 7.91 -14.17
C GLY A 80 -0.60 7.46 -12.72
N ILE A 81 -1.64 7.93 -12.02
CA ILE A 81 -1.94 7.52 -10.64
C ILE A 81 -2.27 6.02 -10.58
N ALA A 82 -3.17 5.55 -11.46
CA ALA A 82 -3.53 4.14 -11.51
C ALA A 82 -2.31 3.23 -11.80
N GLY A 83 -1.44 3.64 -12.72
CA GLY A 83 -0.22 2.90 -13.06
C GLY A 83 0.78 2.84 -11.90
N THR A 84 0.96 3.96 -11.19
CA THR A 84 1.82 4.03 -10.00
C THR A 84 1.31 3.12 -8.88
N LEU A 85 0.01 3.22 -8.55
CA LEU A 85 -0.60 2.38 -7.52
C LEU A 85 -0.55 0.89 -7.86
N THR A 86 -0.81 0.54 -9.13
CA THR A 86 -0.69 -0.85 -9.60
C THR A 86 0.75 -1.37 -9.46
N ARG A 87 1.75 -0.52 -9.71
CA ARG A 87 3.18 -0.88 -9.54
C ARG A 87 3.56 -1.12 -8.08
N ILE A 88 2.96 -0.35 -7.16
CA ILE A 88 3.09 -0.54 -5.71
C ILE A 88 2.31 -1.79 -5.25
N GLY A 89 1.43 -2.34 -6.09
CA GLY A 89 0.76 -3.62 -5.87
C GLY A 89 -0.72 -3.52 -5.51
N PHE A 90 -1.32 -2.32 -5.61
CA PHE A 90 -2.74 -2.09 -5.42
C PHE A 90 -3.55 -2.59 -6.63
N GLU A 91 -4.73 -3.16 -6.37
CA GLU A 91 -5.73 -3.36 -7.42
C GLU A 91 -6.50 -2.05 -7.60
N VAL A 92 -6.36 -1.42 -8.77
CA VAL A 92 -7.05 -0.17 -9.12
C VAL A 92 -8.03 -0.42 -10.24
N ARG A 93 -9.30 -0.02 -10.03
CA ARG A 93 -10.35 -0.08 -11.04
C ARG A 93 -10.76 1.34 -11.42
N LYS A 94 -10.84 1.61 -12.73
CA LYS A 94 -11.41 2.86 -13.21
C LYS A 94 -12.93 2.75 -13.22
N ARG A 95 -13.60 3.74 -12.65
CA ARG A 95 -15.05 3.89 -12.71
C ARG A 95 -15.37 5.16 -13.48
N VAL A 96 -16.37 5.09 -14.34
CA VAL A 96 -16.78 6.20 -15.20
C VAL A 96 -18.29 6.37 -15.10
N ASP A 97 -18.73 7.56 -14.74
CA ASP A 97 -20.10 8.01 -14.86
C ASP A 97 -20.20 8.96 -16.05
N VAL A 98 -20.60 8.40 -17.20
CA VAL A 98 -20.73 9.13 -18.47
C VAL A 98 -21.78 10.24 -18.39
N ARG A 99 -22.80 10.10 -17.54
CA ARG A 99 -23.86 11.11 -17.41
C ARG A 99 -23.37 12.36 -16.69
N LYS A 100 -22.43 12.18 -15.75
CA LYS A 100 -21.82 13.28 -15.00
C LYS A 100 -20.51 13.77 -15.60
N GLY A 101 -19.96 13.04 -16.59
CA GLY A 101 -18.63 13.34 -17.15
C GLY A 101 -17.51 13.09 -16.15
N ILE A 102 -17.70 12.17 -15.19
CA ILE A 102 -16.76 11.95 -14.08
C ILE A 102 -16.13 10.57 -14.18
N LEU A 103 -14.82 10.52 -13.99
CA LEU A 103 -14.02 9.32 -13.77
C LEU A 103 -13.46 9.35 -12.35
N TRP A 104 -13.40 8.20 -11.68
CA TRP A 104 -12.70 8.05 -10.42
C TRP A 104 -12.00 6.71 -10.33
N LEU A 105 -11.05 6.61 -9.41
CA LEU A 105 -10.27 5.40 -9.17
C LEU A 105 -10.81 4.70 -7.92
N ASP A 106 -11.33 3.50 -8.13
CA ASP A 106 -11.76 2.57 -7.08
C ASP A 106 -10.54 1.71 -6.71
N VAL A 107 -9.90 2.04 -5.60
CA VAL A 107 -8.69 1.35 -5.11
C VAL A 107 -9.13 0.27 -4.12
N SER A 108 -8.94 -1.00 -4.46
CA SER A 108 -9.46 -2.10 -3.65
C SER A 108 -8.61 -2.36 -2.41
N SER A 109 -9.09 -1.92 -1.24
CA SER A 109 -8.50 -2.15 0.10
C SER A 109 -8.37 -3.60 0.55
N ARG A 110 -8.98 -4.54 -0.18
CA ARG A 110 -9.15 -5.95 0.28
C ARG A 110 -8.31 -6.97 -0.50
N ARG A 111 -7.65 -6.59 -1.59
CA ARG A 111 -6.83 -7.51 -2.40
C ARG A 111 -5.50 -6.86 -2.77
N ALA A 112 -4.44 -7.23 -2.04
CA ALA A 112 -3.08 -7.01 -2.52
C ALA A 112 -2.81 -8.00 -3.66
N THR A 113 -2.32 -7.49 -4.79
CA THR A 113 -1.82 -8.36 -5.87
C THR A 113 -0.65 -9.20 -5.34
N LYS A 114 -0.28 -10.30 -6.01
CA LYS A 114 0.92 -11.11 -5.67
C LYS A 114 2.15 -10.21 -5.44
N ARG A 115 2.29 -9.19 -6.29
CA ARG A 115 3.35 -8.17 -6.21
C ARG A 115 3.27 -7.29 -4.96
N GLY A 116 2.06 -6.93 -4.51
CA GLY A 116 1.85 -6.21 -3.26
C GLY A 116 2.27 -7.04 -2.05
N ASN A 117 1.95 -8.33 -2.03
CA ASN A 117 2.42 -9.24 -0.99
C ASN A 117 3.96 -9.37 -1.00
N ASP A 118 4.58 -9.45 -2.18
CA ASP A 118 6.04 -9.51 -2.31
C ASP A 118 6.75 -8.21 -1.88
N MET A 119 6.06 -7.06 -1.95
CA MET A 119 6.58 -5.77 -1.51
C MET A 119 6.58 -5.61 0.02
N VAL A 120 5.64 -6.24 0.72
CA VAL A 120 5.58 -6.23 2.19
C VAL A 120 6.42 -7.38 2.72
N LYS A 121 7.74 -7.20 2.73
CA LYS A 121 8.65 -8.16 3.37
C LYS A 121 8.50 -8.09 4.89
N THR A 122 8.43 -9.25 5.55
CA THR A 122 8.49 -9.30 7.02
C THR A 122 9.88 -8.90 7.51
N TRP A 123 9.99 -8.51 8.77
CA TRP A 123 11.30 -8.22 9.38
C TRP A 123 12.26 -9.41 9.26
N GLU A 124 11.79 -10.64 9.44
CA GLU A 124 12.59 -11.85 9.33
C GLU A 124 13.14 -12.02 7.90
N GLN A 125 12.33 -11.75 6.88
CA GLN A 125 12.75 -11.79 5.48
C GLN A 125 13.80 -10.72 5.17
N VAL A 126 13.57 -9.49 5.62
CA VAL A 126 14.53 -8.38 5.44
C VAL A 126 15.86 -8.69 6.16
N ARG A 127 15.79 -9.24 7.37
CA ARG A 127 16.97 -9.61 8.15
C ARG A 127 17.76 -10.74 7.47
N ALA A 128 17.09 -11.78 6.98
CA ALA A 128 17.75 -12.88 6.28
C ALA A 128 18.47 -12.40 5.00
N GLU A 129 17.84 -11.53 4.21
CA GLU A 129 18.47 -10.92 3.04
C GLU A 129 19.70 -10.08 3.40
N PHE A 130 19.63 -9.34 4.51
CA PHE A 130 20.75 -8.56 5.00
C PHE A 130 21.92 -9.44 5.44
N GLU A 131 21.66 -10.48 6.21
CA GLU A 131 22.68 -11.45 6.66
C GLU A 131 23.32 -12.17 5.46
N GLN A 132 22.53 -12.57 4.46
CA GLN A 132 23.04 -13.14 3.21
C GLN A 132 23.97 -12.17 2.47
N ARG A 133 23.60 -10.89 2.38
CA ARG A 133 24.45 -9.86 1.75
C ARG A 133 25.76 -9.64 2.51
N LEU A 134 25.74 -9.70 3.84
CA LEU A 134 26.96 -9.61 4.64
C LEU A 134 27.90 -10.80 4.37
N GLN A 135 27.36 -12.01 4.25
CA GLN A 135 28.14 -13.20 3.93
C GLN A 135 28.78 -13.10 2.54
N LEU A 136 28.02 -12.69 1.53
CA LEU A 136 28.53 -12.48 0.17
C LEU A 136 29.65 -11.43 0.15
N ALA A 137 29.45 -10.28 0.81
CA ALA A 137 30.45 -9.23 0.91
C ALA A 137 31.71 -9.68 1.67
N ALA A 138 31.57 -10.56 2.67
CA ALA A 138 32.72 -11.15 3.36
C ALA A 138 33.51 -12.08 2.44
N ALA A 139 32.84 -12.98 1.71
CA ALA A 139 33.47 -13.86 0.75
C ALA A 139 34.17 -13.10 -0.39
N GLU A 140 33.56 -12.03 -0.90
CA GLU A 140 34.17 -11.15 -1.91
C GLU A 140 35.46 -10.51 -1.41
N ARG A 141 35.50 -10.04 -0.16
CA ARG A 141 36.73 -9.48 0.44
C ARG A 141 37.84 -10.51 0.55
N GLU A 142 37.51 -11.73 0.96
CA GLU A 142 38.48 -12.83 1.06
C GLU A 142 39.07 -13.17 -0.32
N LEU A 143 38.24 -13.27 -1.36
CA LEU A 143 38.68 -13.50 -2.74
C LEU A 143 39.61 -12.39 -3.25
N HIS A 144 39.30 -11.11 -2.99
CA HIS A 144 40.16 -9.99 -3.40
C HIS A 144 41.46 -9.91 -2.59
N SER A 145 41.43 -10.31 -1.32
CA SER A 145 42.62 -10.34 -0.47
C SER A 145 43.58 -11.47 -0.83
N GLY A 146 43.04 -12.63 -1.28
CA GLY A 146 43.83 -13.77 -1.75
C GLY A 146 44.38 -13.61 -3.17
N ALA A 147 43.76 -12.77 -4.01
CA ALA A 147 44.26 -12.44 -5.35
C ALA A 147 45.40 -11.40 -5.36
N SER A 148 45.71 -10.81 -4.20
CA SER A 148 46.74 -9.78 -4.01
C SER A 148 48.01 -10.31 -3.33
N ALA A 149 48.11 -11.62 -3.11
CA ALA A 149 49.26 -12.33 -2.54
C ALA A 149 49.92 -13.19 -3.63
#